data_AF-A0A8C9S1Y0-F1
#
_entry.id   AF-A0A8C9S1Y0-F1
#
_cell.length_a   1.000
_cell.length_b   1.000
_cell.length_c   1.000
_cell.angle_alpha   90.00
_cell.angle_beta   90.00
_cell.angle_gamma   90.00
#
_symmetry.space_group_name_H-M   'P 1'
#
loop_
_entity.id
_entity.type
_entity.pdbx_description
1 polymer ?
#
loop_
_entity_poly.entity_id
_entity_poly.type
_entity_poly.pdbx_seq_one_letter_code
_entity_poly.pdbx_strand_id
1 'polypeptide(L)'
;MHVCMYEICIYKLKIPEVFFFFFFFPPPPENGLQLSVVTEQIKVLVRRGDNATLPCRLNRSSQTSFDSSEMRVKWTKLPQHSSEETFVLVSVGIYRKTYGTFNHRVYLQEADENDASLIITNVTLDDYGNYKCEVISGLDDSTNVVSLELEGVVFPYSPRLGRYNLNYHDAATACLEQDAVVASFDQLFDAWVAGLDWCNAGWLSDGSVQYPITTPREPCGGKNTVAGVRSYGQRDKDQARYDVFCFTSDYRGRFYFLIHPSKLTYKEAVQACKNDGAEIAKVGQIYAAWKLLGFDRCDAGWLADGSVRYPISNPRRNCSPTEAAVRFVGFPDKKLKLYGVYCFKASK
;
A
#
# COMPACT_ATOMS: atom_id res chain seq x y z
N MET A 1 55.35 -39.68 -7.75
CA MET A 1 54.64 -39.12 -8.91
C MET A 1 53.23 -39.72 -8.90
N HIS A 2 52.20 -38.85 -8.73
CA HIS A 2 50.82 -38.88 -9.30
C HIS A 2 50.14 -40.25 -9.64
N VAL A 3 48.83 -40.53 -9.42
CA VAL A 3 47.58 -39.72 -9.38
C VAL A 3 46.40 -40.55 -8.79
N CYS A 4 45.40 -39.84 -8.24
CA CYS A 4 44.08 -40.22 -7.67
C CYS A 4 42.99 -40.46 -8.76
N MET A 5 41.74 -40.91 -8.52
CA MET A 5 40.76 -40.58 -7.47
C MET A 5 39.88 -41.79 -7.13
N TYR A 6 39.96 -42.27 -5.89
CA TYR A 6 39.37 -43.53 -5.41
C TYR A 6 38.70 -43.40 -4.04
N GLU A 7 37.70 -44.25 -3.86
CA GLU A 7 37.40 -45.09 -2.69
C GLU A 7 36.65 -44.56 -1.46
N ILE A 8 35.37 -44.96 -1.43
CA ILE A 8 34.73 -45.76 -0.39
C ILE A 8 35.75 -46.48 0.52
N CYS A 9 35.76 -46.16 1.82
CA CYS A 9 36.31 -47.04 2.85
C CYS A 9 35.17 -47.75 3.59
N ILE A 10 35.02 -49.04 3.28
CA ILE A 10 34.26 -50.02 4.07
C ILE A 10 35.12 -50.40 5.28
N TYR A 11 34.65 -50.13 6.48
CA TYR A 11 35.17 -50.80 7.68
C TYR A 11 34.30 -52.04 7.97
N LYS A 12 34.86 -53.21 7.65
CA LYS A 12 34.37 -54.51 8.10
C LYS A 12 34.83 -54.71 9.55
N LEU A 13 33.91 -54.58 10.51
CA LEU A 13 34.04 -55.17 11.83
C LEU A 13 32.90 -56.17 12.02
N LYS A 14 33.29 -57.41 12.30
CA LYS A 14 32.44 -58.60 12.39
C LYS A 14 32.43 -58.99 13.87
N ILE A 15 31.29 -58.90 14.55
CA ILE A 15 30.89 -59.62 15.78
C ILE A 15 29.39 -59.33 16.02
N PRO A 16 28.61 -60.29 16.56
CA PRO A 16 27.17 -60.40 16.36
C PRO A 16 26.33 -59.75 17.45
N GLU A 17 25.08 -59.49 17.08
CA GLU A 17 23.87 -59.24 17.89
C GLU A 17 24.06 -58.89 19.37
N VAL A 18 23.74 -57.66 19.78
CA VAL A 18 22.78 -57.36 20.88
C VAL A 18 22.27 -55.90 20.73
N PHE A 19 20.94 -55.75 20.85
CA PHE A 19 20.12 -54.55 21.05
C PHE A 19 20.84 -53.25 21.48
N PHE A 20 20.64 -52.17 20.71
CA PHE A 20 20.84 -50.80 21.16
C PHE A 20 19.52 -50.02 21.14
N PHE A 21 19.04 -49.64 22.33
CA PHE A 21 18.05 -48.58 22.52
C PHE A 21 18.68 -47.25 22.11
N PHE A 22 18.16 -46.60 21.07
CA PHE A 22 18.48 -45.20 20.79
C PHE A 22 17.67 -44.29 21.71
N PHE A 23 18.31 -43.76 22.74
CA PHE A 23 17.85 -42.54 23.39
C PHE A 23 18.10 -41.36 22.44
N PHE A 24 17.04 -40.75 21.92
CA PHE A 24 17.12 -39.45 21.26
C PHE A 24 17.40 -38.38 22.31
N PHE A 25 18.64 -37.89 22.38
CA PHE A 25 18.94 -36.61 23.02
C PHE A 25 18.64 -35.48 22.03
N PRO A 26 17.80 -34.49 22.37
CA PRO A 26 17.63 -33.30 21.54
C PRO A 26 18.92 -32.46 21.54
N PRO A 27 19.31 -31.83 20.41
CA PRO A 27 20.46 -30.94 20.36
C PRO A 27 20.20 -29.68 21.20
N PRO A 28 21.25 -29.07 21.78
CA PRO A 28 21.13 -27.87 22.60
C PRO A 28 20.66 -26.67 21.76
N PRO A 29 19.95 -25.69 22.36
CA PRO A 29 19.45 -24.54 21.62
C PRO A 29 20.62 -23.65 21.19
N GLU A 30 20.79 -23.49 19.88
CA GLU A 30 21.61 -22.42 19.31
C GLU A 30 20.94 -21.09 19.66
N ASN A 31 21.48 -20.40 20.68
CA ASN A 31 21.23 -18.98 20.89
C ASN A 31 21.93 -18.19 19.78
N GLY A 32 21.35 -18.21 18.59
CA GLY A 32 21.62 -17.21 17.56
C GLY A 32 20.99 -15.90 18.00
N LEU A 33 21.79 -14.97 18.51
CA LEU A 33 21.42 -13.56 18.52
C LEU A 33 21.18 -13.16 17.06
N GLN A 34 19.91 -13.14 16.65
CA GLN A 34 19.50 -12.50 15.41
C GLN A 34 19.67 -11.01 15.63
N LEU A 35 20.86 -10.51 15.30
CA LEU A 35 21.10 -9.08 15.19
C LEU A 35 20.28 -8.56 14.00
N SER A 36 19.01 -8.24 14.24
CA SER A 36 18.26 -7.41 13.32
C SER A 36 18.91 -6.03 13.37
N VAL A 37 19.77 -5.74 12.42
CA VAL A 37 20.14 -4.35 12.12
C VAL A 37 18.84 -3.70 11.66
N VAL A 38 18.13 -3.08 12.59
CA VAL A 38 17.05 -2.16 12.26
C VAL A 38 17.75 -0.93 11.72
N THR A 39 18.09 -0.95 10.43
CA THR A 39 18.41 0.26 9.70
C THR A 39 17.17 1.14 9.79
N GLU A 40 17.29 2.27 10.48
CA GLU A 40 16.23 3.27 10.56
C GLU A 40 15.96 3.78 9.13
N GLN A 41 14.95 3.22 8.49
CA GLN A 41 14.56 3.59 7.13
C GLN A 41 13.99 5.00 7.17
N ILE A 42 14.51 5.87 6.31
CA ILE A 42 14.03 7.25 6.24
C ILE A 42 12.64 7.25 5.61
N LYS A 43 11.63 7.71 6.36
CA LYS A 43 10.25 7.81 5.89
C LYS A 43 9.92 9.24 5.47
N VAL A 44 9.39 9.41 4.27
CA VAL A 44 8.94 10.69 3.73
C VAL A 44 7.43 10.59 3.48
N LEU A 45 6.64 11.28 4.30
CA LEU A 45 5.18 11.34 4.16
C LEU A 45 4.78 12.53 3.30
N VAL A 46 4.01 12.28 2.24
CA VAL A 46 3.49 13.34 1.35
C VAL A 46 2.02 13.15 1.00
N ARG A 47 1.39 14.20 0.47
CA ARG A 47 0.04 14.12 -0.11
C ARG A 47 0.11 13.86 -1.60
N ARG A 48 -0.91 13.18 -2.13
CA ARG A 48 -1.05 13.01 -3.58
C ARG A 48 -1.13 14.37 -4.28
N GLY A 49 -0.32 14.52 -5.31
CA GLY A 49 -0.16 15.73 -6.12
C GLY A 49 0.93 16.67 -5.65
N ASP A 50 1.45 16.52 -4.43
CA ASP A 50 2.56 17.34 -3.93
C ASP A 50 3.89 16.87 -4.54
N ASN A 51 4.96 17.63 -4.26
CA ASN A 51 6.32 17.22 -4.58
C ASN A 51 6.93 16.52 -3.38
N ALA A 52 7.61 15.40 -3.60
CA ALA A 52 8.38 14.69 -2.59
C ALA A 52 9.88 14.90 -2.81
N THR A 53 10.63 15.07 -1.72
CA THR A 53 12.09 15.07 -1.74
C THR A 53 12.58 13.87 -0.94
N LEU A 54 13.20 12.91 -1.63
CA LEU A 54 13.79 11.73 -1.02
C LEU A 54 15.27 12.03 -0.71
N PRO A 55 15.66 12.13 0.57
CA PRO A 55 17.00 12.55 0.92
C PRO A 55 18.03 11.49 0.55
N CYS A 56 19.11 11.93 -0.07
CA CYS A 56 20.28 11.10 -0.32
C CYS A 56 21.51 12.00 -0.38
N ARG A 57 22.48 11.76 0.50
CA ARG A 57 23.70 12.55 0.58
C ARG A 57 24.92 11.64 0.66
N LEU A 58 25.98 12.08 -0.02
CA LEU A 58 27.29 11.45 0.09
C LEU A 58 28.00 11.94 1.36
N ASN A 59 28.51 11.02 2.17
CA ASN A 59 29.30 11.36 3.33
C ASN A 59 30.79 11.27 2.98
N ARG A 60 31.41 12.39 2.63
CA ARG A 60 32.84 12.44 2.25
C ARG A 60 33.74 12.17 3.45
N SER A 61 34.61 11.18 3.33
CA SER A 61 35.70 11.01 4.29
C SER A 61 36.76 12.10 4.07
N SER A 62 37.13 12.83 5.13
CA SER A 62 37.88 14.10 5.06
C SER A 62 39.37 13.98 4.68
N GLN A 63 39.78 13.00 3.87
CA GLN A 63 41.20 12.70 3.63
C GLN A 63 41.68 12.74 2.16
N THR A 64 40.84 12.98 1.17
CA THR A 64 41.31 13.08 -0.24
C THR A 64 40.66 14.23 -1.00
N SER A 65 41.19 15.43 -0.78
CA SER A 65 40.82 16.68 -1.46
C SER A 65 41.53 16.89 -2.81
N PHE A 66 41.66 15.85 -3.65
CA PHE A 66 42.40 15.96 -4.92
C PHE A 66 41.84 15.16 -6.11
N ASP A 67 40.56 14.80 -6.11
CA ASP A 67 39.94 14.38 -7.36
C ASP A 67 38.55 15.00 -7.51
N SER A 68 38.34 15.69 -8.63
CA SER A 68 37.02 16.11 -9.10
C SER A 68 36.30 14.89 -9.68
N SER A 69 36.20 13.82 -8.88
CA SER A 69 35.59 12.58 -9.35
C SER A 69 34.11 12.83 -9.60
N GLU A 70 33.70 12.59 -10.85
CA GLU A 70 32.32 12.73 -11.31
C GLU A 70 31.36 11.90 -10.42
N MET A 71 30.41 12.57 -9.76
CA MET A 71 29.41 11.89 -8.95
C MET A 71 28.47 11.07 -9.84
N ARG A 72 28.32 9.80 -9.50
CA ARG A 72 27.38 8.87 -10.13
C ARG A 72 26.24 8.61 -9.16
N VAL A 73 25.02 8.95 -9.55
CA VAL A 73 23.81 8.76 -8.76
C VAL A 73 22.89 7.81 -9.49
N LYS A 74 22.38 6.81 -8.78
CA LYS A 74 21.37 5.88 -9.28
C LYS A 74 20.24 5.78 -8.26
N TRP A 75 19.03 6.07 -8.72
CA TRP A 75 17.80 5.86 -7.98
C TRP A 75 17.01 4.72 -8.60
N THR A 76 16.64 3.74 -7.77
CA THR A 76 15.74 2.64 -8.16
C THR A 76 14.56 2.55 -7.21
N LYS A 77 13.37 2.32 -7.76
CA LYS A 77 12.20 1.93 -6.96
C LYS A 77 12.32 0.44 -6.73
N LEU A 78 12.41 0.07 -5.45
CA LEU A 78 12.49 -1.32 -5.03
C LEU A 78 11.15 -1.98 -5.30
N PRO A 79 11.16 -3.22 -5.80
CA PRO A 79 9.93 -3.91 -6.05
C PRO A 79 9.24 -4.24 -4.74
N GLN A 80 7.93 -4.01 -4.68
CA GLN A 80 7.13 -4.52 -3.58
C GLN A 80 6.81 -6.02 -3.80
N HIS A 81 6.73 -6.46 -5.07
CA HIS A 81 6.12 -7.75 -5.46
C HIS A 81 6.81 -8.48 -6.62
N SER A 82 7.66 -7.81 -7.39
CA SER A 82 8.47 -8.40 -8.47
C SER A 82 9.90 -8.64 -7.97
N SER A 83 10.69 -9.41 -8.71
CA SER A 83 12.15 -9.49 -8.47
C SER A 83 12.91 -8.38 -9.19
N GLU A 84 12.22 -7.51 -9.93
CA GLU A 84 12.83 -6.52 -10.82
C GLU A 84 12.75 -5.11 -10.23
N GLU A 85 13.91 -4.53 -9.95
CA GLU A 85 14.03 -3.11 -9.61
C GLU A 85 13.63 -2.24 -10.79
N THR A 86 12.81 -1.21 -10.53
CA THR A 86 12.46 -0.23 -11.56
C THR A 86 13.42 0.95 -11.48
N PHE A 87 14.17 1.19 -12.55
CA PHE A 87 15.00 2.40 -12.64
C PHE A 87 14.13 3.66 -12.57
N VAL A 88 14.58 4.65 -11.81
CA VAL A 88 13.89 5.95 -11.67
C VAL A 88 14.71 7.04 -12.35
N LEU A 89 15.96 7.20 -11.92
CA LEU A 89 16.90 8.19 -12.44
C LEU A 89 18.33 7.65 -12.35
N VAL A 90 19.12 7.89 -13.39
CA VAL A 90 20.57 7.68 -13.40
C VAL A 90 21.24 8.98 -13.83
N SER A 91 22.23 9.43 -13.06
CA SER A 91 23.05 10.62 -13.33
C SER A 91 24.53 10.25 -13.27
N VAL A 92 25.28 10.61 -14.30
CA VAL A 92 26.74 10.47 -14.40
C VAL A 92 27.25 11.80 -14.95
N GLY A 93 27.72 12.66 -14.04
CA GLY A 93 28.07 14.06 -14.30
C GLY A 93 27.01 14.81 -15.10
N ILE A 94 27.31 15.16 -16.35
CA ILE A 94 26.36 15.91 -17.20
C ILE A 94 25.25 15.03 -17.80
N TYR A 95 25.42 13.71 -17.81
CA TYR A 95 24.48 12.79 -18.42
C TYR A 95 23.40 12.38 -17.42
N ARG A 96 22.15 12.71 -17.72
CA ARG A 96 20.99 12.37 -16.89
C ARG A 96 19.96 11.61 -17.70
N LYS A 97 19.46 10.53 -17.14
CA LYS A 97 18.42 9.69 -17.75
C LYS A 97 17.36 9.31 -16.73
N THR A 98 16.11 9.59 -17.07
CA THR A 98 14.93 9.14 -16.32
C THR A 98 14.27 7.96 -17.04
N TYR A 99 13.41 7.22 -16.34
CA TYR A 99 12.82 5.98 -16.87
C TYR A 99 11.32 5.87 -16.58
N GLY A 100 10.60 5.15 -17.44
CA GLY A 100 9.20 4.77 -17.23
C GLY A 100 8.26 5.95 -16.96
N THR A 101 7.37 5.77 -15.97
CA THR A 101 6.40 6.78 -15.52
C THR A 101 7.04 7.96 -14.78
N PHE A 102 8.34 7.91 -14.46
CA PHE A 102 9.09 8.98 -13.81
C PHE A 102 9.65 10.01 -14.80
N ASN A 103 9.58 9.72 -16.11
CA ASN A 103 10.02 10.63 -17.15
C ASN A 103 9.37 12.02 -16.99
N HIS A 104 10.19 13.06 -17.05
CA HIS A 104 9.79 14.46 -16.88
C HIS A 104 9.13 14.81 -15.54
N ARG A 105 9.20 13.92 -14.53
CA ARG A 105 8.68 14.20 -13.19
C ARG A 105 9.75 14.19 -12.11
N VAL A 106 10.92 13.61 -12.38
CA VAL A 106 11.98 13.44 -11.39
C VAL A 106 13.26 14.20 -11.73
N TYR A 107 13.88 14.77 -10.71
CA TYR A 107 15.07 15.61 -10.82
C TYR A 107 15.96 15.42 -9.59
N LEU A 108 17.26 15.66 -9.72
CA LEU A 108 18.15 15.77 -8.57
C LEU A 108 18.06 17.18 -7.98
N GLN A 109 18.08 17.28 -6.66
CA GLN A 109 18.02 18.57 -5.95
C GLN A 109 19.31 19.37 -6.09
N GLU A 110 20.48 18.72 -5.96
CA GLU A 110 21.81 19.33 -6.17
C GLU A 110 22.02 20.63 -5.38
N ALA A 111 21.60 20.67 -4.12
CA ALA A 111 21.78 21.87 -3.27
C ALA A 111 23.26 22.15 -2.95
N ASP A 112 24.10 21.12 -2.97
CA ASP A 112 25.55 21.18 -2.83
C ASP A 112 26.20 19.99 -3.58
N GLU A 113 27.54 19.94 -3.65
CA GLU A 113 28.29 18.89 -4.38
C GLU A 113 28.03 17.47 -3.86
N ASN A 114 27.48 17.30 -2.66
CA ASN A 114 27.23 16.01 -2.03
C ASN A 114 25.73 15.63 -2.04
N ASP A 115 24.86 16.49 -2.59
CA ASP A 115 23.42 16.32 -2.54
C ASP A 115 22.88 15.57 -3.77
N ALA A 116 22.56 14.30 -3.56
CA ALA A 116 21.97 13.39 -4.54
C ALA A 116 20.47 13.16 -4.31
N SER A 117 19.81 14.02 -3.52
CA SER A 117 18.40 13.87 -3.16
C SER A 117 17.51 13.93 -4.40
N LEU A 118 16.51 13.04 -4.47
CA LEU A 118 15.57 12.94 -5.58
C LEU A 118 14.32 13.75 -5.30
N ILE A 119 13.97 14.66 -6.21
CA ILE A 119 12.68 15.33 -6.21
C ILE A 119 11.75 14.59 -7.16
N ILE A 120 10.58 14.16 -6.67
CA ILE A 120 9.49 13.61 -7.47
C ILE A 120 8.36 14.64 -7.49
N THR A 121 7.97 15.09 -8.67
CA THR A 121 6.88 16.06 -8.84
C THR A 121 5.55 15.38 -9.10
N ASN A 122 4.48 16.03 -8.63
CA ASN A 122 3.09 15.58 -8.80
C ASN A 122 2.92 14.10 -8.43
N VAL A 123 3.19 13.79 -7.16
CA VAL A 123 3.21 12.42 -6.63
C VAL A 123 1.85 11.74 -6.81
N THR A 124 1.87 10.52 -7.33
CA THR A 124 0.71 9.68 -7.62
C THR A 124 0.59 8.53 -6.62
N LEU A 125 -0.55 7.82 -6.61
CA LEU A 125 -0.71 6.64 -5.76
C LEU A 125 0.32 5.53 -6.09
N ASP A 126 0.69 5.41 -7.37
CA ASP A 126 1.66 4.43 -7.85
C ASP A 126 3.10 4.79 -7.47
N ASP A 127 3.38 6.00 -6.99
CA ASP A 127 4.71 6.40 -6.52
C ASP A 127 4.97 5.90 -5.08
N TYR A 128 3.96 5.42 -4.35
CA TYR A 128 4.16 4.81 -3.02
C TYR A 128 5.18 3.64 -3.09
N GLY A 129 6.11 3.59 -2.14
CA GLY A 129 7.03 2.47 -1.97
C GLY A 129 8.44 2.86 -1.53
N ASN A 130 9.34 1.88 -1.58
CA ASN A 130 10.73 2.05 -1.15
C ASN A 130 11.62 2.39 -2.34
N TYR A 131 12.52 3.35 -2.14
CA TYR A 131 13.44 3.87 -3.12
C TYR A 131 14.86 3.70 -2.62
N LYS A 132 15.71 3.07 -3.41
CA LYS A 132 17.14 2.91 -3.13
C LYS A 132 17.92 3.98 -3.88
N CYS A 133 18.73 4.72 -3.14
CA CYS A 133 19.74 5.62 -3.68
C CYS A 133 21.11 4.94 -3.60
N GLU A 134 21.87 4.99 -4.69
CA GLU A 134 23.25 4.55 -4.77
C GLU A 134 24.09 5.72 -5.32
N VAL A 135 25.01 6.24 -4.52
CA VAL A 135 25.90 7.36 -4.88
C VAL A 135 27.34 6.90 -4.81
N ILE A 136 28.11 7.18 -5.85
CA ILE A 136 29.54 6.86 -5.93
C ILE A 136 30.29 8.10 -6.43
N SER A 137 31.31 8.54 -5.70
CA SER A 137 32.24 9.60 -6.13
C SER A 137 33.66 9.24 -5.70
N GLY A 138 34.52 8.89 -6.67
CA GLY A 138 35.88 8.45 -6.40
C GLY A 138 35.90 7.14 -5.61
N LEU A 139 36.41 7.19 -4.37
CA LEU A 139 36.43 6.06 -3.43
C LEU A 139 35.28 6.09 -2.41
N ASP A 140 34.54 7.20 -2.33
CA ASP A 140 33.41 7.33 -1.43
C ASP A 140 32.16 6.75 -2.09
N ASP A 141 31.44 5.89 -1.36
CA ASP A 141 30.13 5.36 -1.73
C ASP A 141 29.10 5.56 -0.61
N SER A 142 27.84 5.74 -0.99
CA SER A 142 26.72 5.86 -0.07
C SER A 142 25.52 5.15 -0.67
N THR A 143 24.89 4.27 0.12
CA THR A 143 23.66 3.60 -0.25
C THR A 143 22.64 3.74 0.88
N ASN A 144 21.45 4.23 0.55
CA ASN A 144 20.36 4.36 1.52
C ASN A 144 19.01 4.03 0.88
N VAL A 145 18.08 3.56 1.70
CA VAL A 145 16.69 3.28 1.30
C VAL A 145 15.78 4.29 1.97
N VAL A 146 14.94 4.92 1.18
CA VAL A 146 13.93 5.90 1.60
C VAL A 146 12.54 5.34 1.27
N SER A 147 11.65 5.33 2.26
CA SER A 147 10.26 4.95 2.10
C SER A 147 9.42 6.19 1.79
N LEU A 148 8.83 6.24 0.60
CA LEU A 148 7.85 7.25 0.22
C LEU A 148 6.45 6.78 0.65
N GLU A 149 5.92 7.42 1.68
CA GLU A 149 4.60 7.16 2.25
C GLU A 149 3.60 8.23 1.79
N LEU A 150 2.33 7.83 1.67
CA LEU A 150 1.24 8.73 1.28
C LEU A 150 0.26 8.90 2.44
N GLU A 151 -0.07 10.15 2.76
CA GLU A 151 -1.19 10.42 3.66
C GLU A 151 -2.48 9.96 2.98
N GLY A 152 -3.26 9.11 3.65
CA GLY A 152 -4.42 8.51 3.02
C GLY A 152 -5.28 7.66 3.94
N VAL A 153 -6.11 6.83 3.33
CA VAL A 153 -7.07 5.99 4.03
C VAL A 153 -7.22 4.65 3.33
N VAL A 154 -7.18 3.58 4.13
CA VAL A 154 -7.55 2.24 3.71
C VAL A 154 -9.04 2.04 3.91
N PHE A 155 -9.70 1.45 2.92
CA PHE A 155 -11.09 1.06 3.01
C PHE A 155 -11.37 -0.31 2.40
N PRO A 156 -12.29 -1.10 3.00
CA PRO A 156 -12.73 -2.35 2.42
C PRO A 156 -13.65 -2.10 1.22
N TYR A 157 -13.52 -2.93 0.20
CA TYR A 157 -14.33 -2.89 -1.00
C TYR A 157 -14.77 -4.29 -1.46
N SER A 158 -16.05 -4.39 -1.80
CA SER A 158 -16.68 -5.57 -2.41
C SER A 158 -17.63 -5.10 -3.51
N PRO A 159 -17.66 -5.76 -4.68
CA PRO A 159 -18.49 -5.34 -5.81
C PRO A 159 -19.97 -5.66 -5.58
N ARG A 160 -20.83 -5.17 -6.48
CA ARG A 160 -22.28 -5.43 -6.47
C ARG A 160 -22.66 -6.91 -6.47
N LEU A 161 -21.82 -7.77 -7.07
CA LEU A 161 -22.06 -9.22 -7.16
C LEU A 161 -21.95 -9.93 -5.80
N GLY A 162 -21.49 -9.22 -4.77
CA GLY A 162 -21.37 -9.74 -3.41
C GLY A 162 -19.92 -9.88 -2.97
N ARG A 163 -19.75 -10.45 -1.77
CA ARG A 163 -18.44 -10.67 -1.14
C ARG A 163 -17.72 -11.85 -1.77
N TYR A 164 -16.39 -11.83 -1.71
CA TYR A 164 -15.51 -12.92 -2.14
C TYR A 164 -15.69 -13.29 -3.62
N ASN A 165 -15.77 -12.27 -4.47
CA ASN A 165 -16.03 -12.43 -5.89
C ASN A 165 -14.96 -11.77 -6.79
N LEU A 166 -13.84 -11.29 -6.21
CA LEU A 166 -12.74 -10.67 -6.95
C LEU A 166 -11.49 -11.56 -6.88
N ASN A 167 -10.91 -11.87 -8.04
CA ASN A 167 -9.52 -12.30 -8.10
C ASN A 167 -8.59 -11.10 -7.87
N TYR A 168 -7.27 -11.32 -7.82
CA TYR A 168 -6.35 -10.22 -7.54
C TYR A 168 -6.39 -9.13 -8.63
N HIS A 169 -6.51 -9.51 -9.90
CA HIS A 169 -6.53 -8.58 -11.02
C HIS A 169 -7.82 -7.74 -11.08
N ASP A 170 -8.96 -8.38 -10.83
CA ASP A 170 -10.27 -7.74 -10.70
C ASP A 170 -10.29 -6.83 -9.47
N ALA A 171 -9.67 -7.24 -8.37
CA ALA A 171 -9.52 -6.43 -7.17
C ALA A 171 -8.69 -5.16 -7.40
N ALA A 172 -7.55 -5.28 -8.09
CA ALA A 172 -6.74 -4.14 -8.48
C ALA A 172 -7.51 -3.18 -9.40
N THR A 173 -8.19 -3.72 -10.40
CA THR A 173 -9.03 -2.94 -11.32
C THR A 173 -10.17 -2.23 -10.57
N ALA A 174 -10.82 -2.93 -9.65
CA ALA A 174 -11.90 -2.38 -8.84
C ALA A 174 -11.42 -1.20 -7.97
N CYS A 175 -10.24 -1.29 -7.35
CA CYS A 175 -9.68 -0.15 -6.61
C CYS A 175 -9.41 1.04 -7.55
N LEU A 176 -8.80 0.80 -8.72
CA LEU A 176 -8.50 1.86 -9.70
C LEU A 176 -9.77 2.56 -10.18
N GLU A 177 -10.83 1.81 -10.47
CA GLU A 177 -12.13 2.38 -10.83
C GLU A 177 -12.69 3.30 -9.75
N GLN A 178 -12.35 3.05 -8.49
CA GLN A 178 -12.77 3.85 -7.33
C GLN A 178 -11.79 4.96 -6.91
N ASP A 179 -10.80 5.32 -7.76
CA ASP A 179 -9.75 6.31 -7.44
C ASP A 179 -8.89 5.89 -6.25
N ALA A 180 -8.46 4.63 -6.28
CA ALA A 180 -7.65 3.99 -5.27
C ALA A 180 -6.70 2.95 -5.90
N VAL A 181 -5.76 2.44 -5.11
CA VAL A 181 -4.92 1.29 -5.45
C VAL A 181 -5.13 0.19 -4.42
N VAL A 182 -4.65 -1.04 -4.67
CA VAL A 182 -4.68 -2.08 -3.64
C VAL A 182 -3.77 -1.66 -2.49
N ALA A 183 -4.26 -1.74 -1.25
CA ALA A 183 -3.50 -1.35 -0.08
C ALA A 183 -2.31 -2.29 0.16
N SER A 184 -1.20 -1.73 0.65
CA SER A 184 -0.08 -2.53 1.17
C SER A 184 -0.41 -3.11 2.55
N PHE A 185 0.41 -4.07 3.00
CA PHE A 185 0.32 -4.55 4.39
C PHE A 185 0.55 -3.43 5.39
N ASP A 186 1.56 -2.58 5.20
CA ASP A 186 1.88 -1.47 6.11
C ASP A 186 0.69 -0.51 6.23
N GLN A 187 0.05 -0.17 5.10
CA GLN A 187 -1.15 0.66 5.11
C GLN A 187 -2.33 0.01 5.84
N LEU A 188 -2.56 -1.30 5.65
CA LEU A 188 -3.61 -2.02 6.39
C LEU A 188 -3.30 -2.08 7.89
N PHE A 189 -2.03 -2.33 8.23
CA PHE A 189 -1.58 -2.40 9.61
C PHE A 189 -1.76 -1.05 10.32
N ASP A 190 -1.35 0.05 9.69
CA ASP A 190 -1.57 1.41 10.21
C ASP A 190 -3.06 1.72 10.37
N ALA A 191 -3.90 1.30 9.42
CA ALA A 191 -5.34 1.44 9.52
C ALA A 191 -5.92 0.65 10.71
N TRP A 192 -5.43 -0.57 10.97
CA TRP A 192 -5.80 -1.37 12.13
C TRP A 192 -5.36 -0.72 13.44
N VAL A 193 -4.12 -0.21 13.51
CA VAL A 193 -3.62 0.57 14.66
C VAL A 193 -4.52 1.79 14.91
N ALA A 194 -5.00 2.42 13.84
CA ALA A 194 -5.98 3.51 13.89
C ALA A 194 -7.43 3.07 14.17
N GLY A 195 -7.68 1.79 14.44
CA GLY A 195 -8.96 1.25 14.88
C GLY A 195 -9.81 0.57 13.80
N LEU A 196 -9.27 0.30 12.60
CA LEU A 196 -10.01 -0.43 11.56
C LEU A 196 -10.29 -1.87 12.01
N ASP A 197 -11.57 -2.21 12.11
CA ASP A 197 -12.06 -3.56 12.41
C ASP A 197 -12.94 -4.07 11.26
N TRP A 198 -12.46 -5.10 10.55
CA TRP A 198 -13.15 -5.66 9.40
C TRP A 198 -12.99 -7.18 9.33
N CYS A 199 -14.12 -7.90 9.33
CA CYS A 199 -14.14 -9.37 9.44
C CYS A 199 -14.09 -10.11 8.10
N ASN A 200 -13.96 -9.39 6.99
CA ASN A 200 -13.88 -9.99 5.66
C ASN A 200 -12.44 -9.95 5.16
N ALA A 201 -11.97 -11.11 4.72
CA ALA A 201 -10.65 -11.28 4.13
C ALA A 201 -10.57 -10.55 2.78
N GLY A 202 -9.52 -9.74 2.60
CA GLY A 202 -9.33 -8.95 1.39
C GLY A 202 -7.91 -9.05 0.85
N TRP A 203 -7.78 -8.92 -0.46
CA TRP A 203 -6.49 -8.81 -1.15
C TRP A 203 -5.70 -7.59 -0.69
N LEU A 204 -4.39 -7.76 -0.59
CA LEU A 204 -3.37 -6.72 -0.44
C LEU A 204 -2.43 -6.72 -1.64
N SER A 205 -1.67 -5.64 -1.82
CA SER A 205 -0.84 -5.40 -3.01
C SER A 205 0.19 -6.53 -3.23
N ASP A 206 0.65 -7.15 -2.15
CA ASP A 206 1.59 -8.27 -2.20
C ASP A 206 0.99 -9.59 -2.67
N GLY A 207 -0.31 -9.67 -2.91
CA GLY A 207 -1.01 -10.91 -3.22
C GLY A 207 -1.31 -11.75 -1.99
N SER A 208 -1.02 -11.24 -0.79
CA SER A 208 -1.56 -11.82 0.43
C SER A 208 -3.02 -11.45 0.61
N VAL A 209 -3.71 -12.26 1.41
CA VAL A 209 -5.10 -12.02 1.78
C VAL A 209 -5.18 -11.93 3.29
N GLN A 210 -5.67 -10.80 3.81
CA GLN A 210 -5.63 -10.52 5.25
C GLN A 210 -6.90 -9.80 5.71
N TYR A 211 -7.12 -9.69 7.02
CA TYR A 211 -8.18 -8.86 7.59
C TYR A 211 -7.87 -8.38 9.03
N PRO A 212 -8.15 -7.11 9.35
CA PRO A 212 -7.84 -6.53 10.66
C PRO A 212 -8.96 -6.72 11.69
N ILE A 213 -8.63 -7.21 12.88
CA ILE A 213 -9.59 -7.36 14.00
C ILE A 213 -9.05 -6.62 15.23
N THR A 214 -9.80 -5.62 15.69
CA THR A 214 -9.52 -4.92 16.96
C THR A 214 -10.23 -5.60 18.13
N THR A 215 -11.44 -6.11 17.90
CA THR A 215 -12.27 -6.78 18.91
C THR A 215 -12.51 -8.24 18.52
N PRO A 216 -11.77 -9.19 19.14
CA PRO A 216 -11.92 -10.63 18.91
C PRO A 216 -13.36 -11.12 19.11
N ARG A 217 -13.85 -11.95 18.19
CA ARG A 217 -15.23 -12.48 18.21
C ARG A 217 -15.34 -13.76 17.38
N GLU A 218 -16.27 -14.65 17.75
CA GLU A 218 -16.42 -15.98 17.14
C GLU A 218 -16.42 -15.97 15.60
N PRO A 219 -17.26 -15.17 14.92
CA PRO A 219 -17.34 -15.19 13.46
C PRO A 219 -16.06 -14.73 12.75
N CYS A 220 -15.15 -14.09 13.49
CA CYS A 220 -13.95 -13.45 12.97
C CYS A 220 -12.69 -14.13 13.53
N GLY A 221 -12.76 -15.46 13.63
CA GLY A 221 -11.68 -16.35 14.04
C GLY A 221 -11.55 -16.54 15.55
N GLY A 222 -12.67 -16.53 16.29
CA GLY A 222 -12.75 -17.00 17.68
C GLY A 222 -12.64 -15.89 18.74
N LYS A 223 -13.40 -16.02 19.84
CA LYS A 223 -13.38 -15.04 20.97
C LYS A 223 -12.07 -15.06 21.77
N ASN A 224 -11.39 -16.19 21.84
CA ASN A 224 -10.18 -16.38 22.66
C ASN A 224 -8.88 -16.07 21.91
N THR A 225 -8.94 -15.17 20.93
CA THR A 225 -7.79 -14.79 20.10
C THR A 225 -7.37 -13.36 20.41
N VAL A 226 -6.14 -13.01 20.03
CA VAL A 226 -5.60 -11.66 20.22
C VAL A 226 -6.05 -10.75 19.06
N ALA A 227 -6.21 -9.46 19.33
CA ALA A 227 -6.39 -8.45 18.31
C ALA A 227 -5.18 -8.42 17.36
N GLY A 228 -5.42 -8.19 16.08
CA GLY A 228 -4.36 -8.18 15.07
C GLY A 228 -4.86 -8.26 13.65
N VAL A 229 -3.94 -8.10 12.71
CA VAL A 229 -4.15 -8.38 11.29
C VAL A 229 -3.96 -9.87 11.07
N ARG A 230 -5.04 -10.56 10.71
CA ARG A 230 -5.03 -12.01 10.47
C ARG A 230 -4.70 -12.28 9.03
N SER A 231 -3.79 -13.22 8.80
CA SER A 231 -3.28 -13.52 7.46
C SER A 231 -3.71 -14.90 6.99
N TYR A 232 -4.18 -14.95 5.75
CA TYR A 232 -4.36 -16.17 4.97
C TYR A 232 -3.13 -16.49 4.11
N GLY A 233 -2.07 -15.67 4.19
CA GLY A 233 -0.86 -15.78 3.39
C GLY A 233 -1.07 -15.42 1.92
N GLN A 234 -0.05 -15.72 1.12
CA GLN A 234 -0.07 -15.56 -0.33
C GLN A 234 -1.10 -16.51 -0.96
N ARG A 235 -1.90 -16.00 -1.88
CA ARG A 235 -2.96 -16.77 -2.57
C ARG A 235 -2.75 -16.72 -4.08
N ASP A 236 -3.30 -17.73 -4.75
CA ASP A 236 -3.31 -17.79 -6.21
C ASP A 236 -4.09 -16.60 -6.79
N LYS A 237 -3.39 -15.73 -7.53
CA LYS A 237 -3.90 -14.44 -8.02
C LYS A 237 -4.99 -14.61 -9.08
N ASP A 238 -5.04 -15.76 -9.76
CA ASP A 238 -5.97 -16.05 -10.85
C ASP A 238 -7.21 -16.81 -10.37
N GLN A 239 -7.05 -17.73 -9.43
CA GLN A 239 -8.09 -18.66 -8.99
C GLN A 239 -8.79 -18.25 -7.70
N ALA A 240 -8.07 -17.69 -6.73
CA ALA A 240 -8.67 -17.36 -5.45
C ALA A 240 -9.61 -16.15 -5.58
N ARG A 241 -10.61 -16.06 -4.70
CA ARG A 241 -11.63 -15.00 -4.73
C ARG A 241 -11.86 -14.46 -3.32
N TYR A 242 -11.71 -13.15 -3.18
CA TYR A 242 -11.85 -12.44 -1.90
C TYR A 242 -12.44 -11.04 -2.13
N ASP A 243 -12.58 -10.26 -1.06
CA ASP A 243 -12.79 -8.82 -1.15
C ASP A 243 -11.43 -8.14 -1.38
N VAL A 244 -11.35 -6.81 -1.27
CA VAL A 244 -10.08 -6.08 -1.38
C VAL A 244 -10.04 -4.93 -0.39
N PHE A 245 -8.85 -4.66 0.15
CA PHE A 245 -8.59 -3.40 0.83
C PHE A 245 -7.96 -2.44 -0.18
N CYS A 246 -8.65 -1.33 -0.43
CA CYS A 246 -8.15 -0.28 -1.30
C CYS A 246 -7.55 0.85 -0.45
N PHE A 247 -6.50 1.47 -0.95
CA PHE A 247 -5.90 2.68 -0.41
C PHE A 247 -6.13 3.85 -1.35
N THR A 248 -6.58 4.98 -0.80
CA THR A 248 -6.70 6.25 -1.52
C THR A 248 -6.06 7.36 -0.69
N SER A 249 -5.74 8.47 -1.35
CA SER A 249 -5.08 9.64 -0.75
C SER A 249 -5.92 10.88 -1.05
N ASP A 250 -5.38 12.05 -0.71
CA ASP A 250 -6.00 13.33 -1.02
C ASP A 250 -6.26 13.49 -2.53
N TYR A 251 -7.22 14.35 -2.88
CA TYR A 251 -7.59 14.61 -4.27
C TYR A 251 -7.60 16.10 -4.57
N ARG A 252 -7.38 16.45 -5.84
CA ARG A 252 -7.50 17.83 -6.33
C ARG A 252 -8.89 18.08 -6.87
N GLY A 253 -9.78 18.60 -6.02
CA GLY A 253 -11.15 18.89 -6.41
C GLY A 253 -12.06 19.11 -5.21
N ARG A 254 -13.36 19.14 -5.49
CA ARG A 254 -14.40 19.33 -4.48
C ARG A 254 -15.34 18.13 -4.48
N PHE A 255 -15.34 17.40 -3.36
CA PHE A 255 -16.37 16.41 -3.03
C PHE A 255 -17.52 17.09 -2.26
N TYR A 256 -18.76 16.79 -2.62
CA TYR A 256 -19.92 17.37 -1.95
C TYR A 256 -21.18 16.53 -2.17
N PHE A 257 -22.15 16.71 -1.26
CA PHE A 257 -23.50 16.20 -1.45
C PHE A 257 -24.31 17.22 -2.24
N LEU A 258 -24.92 16.80 -3.36
CA LEU A 258 -25.75 17.69 -4.17
C LEU A 258 -27.14 17.85 -3.52
N ILE A 259 -27.47 19.09 -3.15
CA ILE A 259 -28.79 19.41 -2.61
C ILE A 259 -29.79 19.45 -3.77
N HIS A 260 -30.75 18.53 -3.76
CA HIS A 260 -31.76 18.37 -4.80
C HIS A 260 -33.17 18.34 -4.16
N PRO A 261 -34.22 18.93 -4.78
CA PRO A 261 -35.56 19.03 -4.19
C PRO A 261 -36.25 17.68 -3.96
N SER A 262 -35.83 16.65 -4.69
CA SER A 262 -36.37 15.29 -4.57
C SER A 262 -35.25 14.26 -4.52
N LYS A 263 -35.57 13.07 -3.99
CA LYS A 263 -34.69 11.90 -4.07
C LYS A 263 -34.61 11.39 -5.52
N LEU A 264 -33.50 10.74 -5.85
CA LEU A 264 -33.09 10.44 -7.22
C LEU A 264 -32.94 8.94 -7.44
N THR A 265 -33.31 8.49 -8.64
CA THR A 265 -32.80 7.22 -9.19
C THR A 265 -31.30 7.35 -9.47
N TYR A 266 -30.61 6.22 -9.66
CA TYR A 266 -29.18 6.25 -10.02
C TYR A 266 -28.92 7.03 -11.31
N LYS A 267 -29.77 6.86 -12.33
CA LYS A 267 -29.61 7.56 -13.62
C LYS A 267 -29.80 9.07 -13.47
N GLU A 268 -30.80 9.49 -12.70
CA GLU A 268 -31.03 10.91 -12.41
C GLU A 268 -29.90 11.50 -11.56
N ALA A 269 -29.37 10.76 -10.59
CA ALA A 269 -28.24 11.14 -9.77
C ALA A 269 -26.99 11.45 -10.61
N VAL A 270 -26.63 10.55 -11.54
CA VAL A 270 -25.52 10.77 -12.48
C VAL A 270 -25.75 12.02 -13.32
N GLN A 271 -26.97 12.21 -13.84
CA GLN A 271 -27.29 13.37 -14.65
C GLN A 271 -27.27 14.67 -13.85
N ALA A 272 -27.71 14.64 -12.59
CA ALA A 272 -27.73 15.79 -11.71
C ALA A 272 -26.32 16.32 -11.43
N CYS A 273 -25.34 15.43 -11.16
CA CYS A 273 -23.94 15.84 -11.03
C CYS A 273 -23.40 16.46 -12.34
N LYS A 274 -23.71 15.85 -13.49
CA LYS A 274 -23.30 16.37 -14.80
C LYS A 274 -23.85 17.77 -15.08
N ASN A 275 -25.13 17.99 -14.75
CA ASN A 275 -25.78 19.29 -14.90
C ASN A 275 -25.14 20.37 -14.01
N ASP A 276 -24.52 19.97 -12.90
CA ASP A 276 -23.75 20.86 -12.01
C ASP A 276 -22.27 21.04 -12.43
N GLY A 277 -21.89 20.49 -13.60
CA GLY A 277 -20.53 20.51 -14.11
C GLY A 277 -19.56 19.67 -13.26
N ALA A 278 -20.07 18.56 -12.72
CA ALA A 278 -19.35 17.60 -11.90
C ALA A 278 -19.62 16.16 -12.37
N GLU A 279 -18.93 15.19 -11.79
CA GLU A 279 -19.17 13.77 -11.99
C GLU A 279 -19.78 13.17 -10.72
N ILE A 280 -20.42 12.01 -10.84
CA ILE A 280 -20.82 11.26 -9.65
C ILE A 280 -19.57 10.79 -8.91
N ALA A 281 -19.52 10.99 -7.60
CA ALA A 281 -18.32 10.73 -6.81
C ALA A 281 -18.03 9.23 -6.71
N LYS A 282 -16.74 8.90 -6.69
CA LYS A 282 -16.25 7.53 -6.50
C LYS A 282 -16.16 7.15 -5.03
N VAL A 283 -16.03 5.85 -4.75
CA VAL A 283 -15.91 5.35 -3.39
C VAL A 283 -14.64 5.84 -2.69
N GLY A 284 -13.49 5.87 -3.37
CA GLY A 284 -12.26 6.41 -2.77
C GLY A 284 -12.42 7.86 -2.32
N GLN A 285 -13.10 8.67 -3.14
CA GLN A 285 -13.31 10.10 -2.85
C GLN A 285 -14.15 10.34 -1.58
N ILE A 286 -15.19 9.55 -1.31
CA ILE A 286 -15.96 9.69 -0.05
C ILE A 286 -15.12 9.28 1.17
N TYR A 287 -14.26 8.26 1.06
CA TYR A 287 -13.37 7.86 2.15
C TYR A 287 -12.28 8.90 2.42
N ALA A 288 -11.66 9.44 1.36
CA ALA A 288 -10.71 10.54 1.49
C ALA A 288 -11.37 11.79 2.10
N ALA A 289 -12.56 12.19 1.62
CA ALA A 289 -13.30 13.32 2.17
C ALA A 289 -13.62 13.13 3.66
N TRP A 290 -14.10 11.94 4.04
CA TRP A 290 -14.44 11.61 5.42
C TRP A 290 -13.22 11.62 6.35
N LYS A 291 -12.13 10.97 5.94
CA LYS A 291 -10.95 10.74 6.80
C LYS A 291 -10.01 11.95 6.85
N LEU A 292 -9.72 12.55 5.70
CA LEU A 292 -8.70 13.59 5.57
C LEU A 292 -9.29 15.00 5.71
N LEU A 293 -10.54 15.19 5.28
CA LEU A 293 -11.20 16.51 5.29
C LEU A 293 -12.30 16.62 6.36
N GLY A 294 -12.55 15.57 7.13
CA GLY A 294 -13.58 15.55 8.18
C GLY A 294 -15.01 15.71 7.63
N PHE A 295 -15.25 15.32 6.38
CA PHE A 295 -16.55 15.51 5.74
C PHE A 295 -17.62 14.64 6.44
N ASP A 296 -18.64 15.31 6.99
CA ASP A 296 -19.71 14.70 7.74
C ASP A 296 -21.07 14.99 7.10
N ARG A 297 -21.81 13.93 6.75
CA ARG A 297 -23.16 14.03 6.18
C ARG A 297 -23.99 12.78 6.48
N CYS A 298 -25.11 12.98 7.15
CA CYS A 298 -26.09 11.93 7.47
C CYS A 298 -27.17 11.78 6.40
N ASP A 299 -26.77 11.85 5.12
CA ASP A 299 -27.67 11.64 4.00
C ASP A 299 -27.13 10.53 3.11
N ALA A 300 -27.88 9.44 2.98
CA ALA A 300 -27.56 8.36 2.06
C ALA A 300 -27.62 8.85 0.60
N GLY A 301 -26.54 8.65 -0.14
CA GLY A 301 -26.39 9.11 -1.52
C GLY A 301 -25.71 8.10 -2.42
N TRP A 302 -26.06 8.15 -3.70
CA TRP A 302 -25.45 7.34 -4.75
C TRP A 302 -23.98 7.72 -4.98
N LEU A 303 -23.17 6.71 -5.26
CA LEU A 303 -21.78 6.80 -5.74
C LEU A 303 -21.63 6.11 -7.11
N ALA A 304 -20.49 6.33 -7.76
CA ALA A 304 -20.21 5.88 -9.13
C ALA A 304 -20.29 4.35 -9.34
N ASP A 305 -19.98 3.54 -8.32
CA ASP A 305 -20.12 2.07 -8.35
C ASP A 305 -21.59 1.61 -8.29
N GLY A 306 -22.53 2.55 -8.10
CA GLY A 306 -23.93 2.27 -7.86
C GLY A 306 -24.23 1.78 -6.44
N SER A 307 -23.29 1.92 -5.51
CA SER A 307 -23.57 1.77 -4.10
C SER A 307 -24.23 3.04 -3.53
N VAL A 308 -24.84 2.88 -2.37
CA VAL A 308 -25.32 3.99 -1.56
C VAL A 308 -24.55 4.02 -0.26
N ARG A 309 -23.97 5.18 0.06
CA ARG A 309 -23.16 5.39 1.27
C ARG A 309 -23.42 6.75 1.89
N TYR A 310 -22.96 6.94 3.12
CA TYR A 310 -22.90 8.27 3.76
C TYR A 310 -21.76 8.33 4.79
N PRO A 311 -21.01 9.44 4.86
CA PRO A 311 -19.88 9.58 5.77
C PRO A 311 -20.29 10.25 7.09
N ILE A 312 -19.86 9.69 8.23
CA ILE A 312 -20.03 10.31 9.55
C ILE A 312 -18.67 10.47 10.19
N SER A 313 -18.21 11.70 10.36
CA SER A 313 -16.99 12.03 11.10
C SER A 313 -17.30 12.31 12.58
N ASN A 314 -18.52 12.79 12.88
CA ASN A 314 -18.98 13.09 14.23
C ASN A 314 -20.16 12.16 14.62
N PRO A 315 -19.90 11.09 15.41
CA PRO A 315 -20.93 10.13 15.82
C PRO A 315 -22.13 10.78 16.52
N ARG A 316 -23.34 10.33 16.16
CA ARG A 316 -24.61 10.82 16.69
C ARG A 316 -25.76 9.82 16.49
N ARG A 317 -26.74 9.84 17.41
CA ARG A 317 -27.80 8.82 17.56
C ARG A 317 -28.53 8.42 16.27
N ASN A 318 -28.91 9.38 15.42
CA ASN A 318 -29.75 9.09 14.24
C ASN A 318 -28.97 8.72 12.97
N CYS A 319 -27.65 8.59 13.08
CA CYS A 319 -26.76 8.44 11.93
C CYS A 319 -25.73 7.34 12.15
N SER A 320 -24.93 7.50 13.19
CA SER A 320 -23.91 6.55 13.60
C SER A 320 -23.64 6.78 15.09
N PRO A 321 -24.29 6.03 15.99
CA PRO A 321 -24.30 6.37 17.42
C PRO A 321 -22.91 6.38 18.08
N THR A 322 -22.01 5.50 17.65
CA THR A 322 -20.78 5.18 18.39
C THR A 322 -19.49 5.34 17.58
N GLU A 323 -19.57 5.50 16.27
CA GLU A 323 -18.40 5.30 15.40
C GLU A 323 -18.37 6.32 14.26
N ALA A 324 -17.19 6.88 14.00
CA ALA A 324 -16.93 7.65 12.80
C ALA A 324 -16.62 6.65 11.67
N ALA A 325 -17.42 6.66 10.61
CA ALA A 325 -17.27 5.73 9.50
C ALA A 325 -18.01 6.20 8.25
N VAL A 326 -17.56 5.72 7.08
CA VAL A 326 -18.40 5.70 5.88
C VAL A 326 -19.36 4.53 5.96
N ARG A 327 -20.64 4.81 6.16
CA ARG A 327 -21.68 3.79 6.29
C ARG A 327 -22.10 3.30 4.90
N PHE A 328 -22.09 1.98 4.73
CA PHE A 328 -22.53 1.29 3.51
C PHE A 328 -23.99 0.83 3.67
N VAL A 329 -24.88 1.35 2.83
CA VAL A 329 -26.30 0.98 2.82
C VAL A 329 -26.52 -0.27 1.96
N GLY A 330 -25.78 -0.41 0.86
CA GLY A 330 -25.87 -1.54 -0.06
C GLY A 330 -25.83 -1.12 -1.53
N PHE A 331 -26.25 -2.06 -2.39
CA PHE A 331 -26.49 -1.84 -3.82
C PHE A 331 -28.00 -1.94 -4.13
N PRO A 332 -28.80 -0.91 -3.78
CA PRO A 332 -30.25 -0.95 -3.98
C PRO A 332 -30.63 -0.92 -5.48
N ASP A 333 -31.90 -1.21 -5.77
CA ASP A 333 -32.41 -1.11 -7.15
C ASP A 333 -32.26 0.33 -7.66
N LYS A 334 -31.52 0.46 -8.76
CA LYS A 334 -31.18 1.73 -9.43
C LYS A 334 -32.41 2.50 -9.93
N LYS A 335 -33.58 1.86 -10.00
CA LYS A 335 -34.86 2.48 -10.40
C LYS A 335 -35.59 3.18 -9.25
N LEU A 336 -35.19 2.96 -8.00
CA LEU A 336 -35.86 3.55 -6.83
C LEU A 336 -35.38 4.98 -6.58
N LYS A 337 -36.32 5.89 -6.31
CA LYS A 337 -36.07 7.30 -5.99
C LYS A 337 -35.97 7.53 -4.49
N LEU A 338 -34.94 6.98 -3.85
CA LEU A 338 -34.82 6.98 -2.38
C LEU A 338 -33.64 7.78 -1.84
N TYR A 339 -32.62 8.05 -2.66
CA TYR A 339 -31.33 8.56 -2.20
C TYR A 339 -30.96 9.89 -2.84
N GLY A 340 -30.07 10.62 -2.19
CA GLY A 340 -29.40 11.78 -2.80
C GLY A 340 -28.24 11.34 -3.69
N VAL A 341 -27.31 12.24 -3.95
CA VAL A 341 -26.10 11.93 -4.72
C VAL A 341 -24.90 12.71 -4.18
N TYR A 342 -23.75 12.04 -4.13
CA TYR A 342 -22.47 12.69 -3.93
C TYR A 342 -21.83 12.96 -5.28
N CYS A 343 -21.36 14.19 -5.48
CA CYS A 343 -20.70 14.62 -6.70
C CYS A 343 -19.25 15.01 -6.40
N PHE A 344 -18.42 14.89 -7.43
CA PHE A 344 -17.03 15.30 -7.41
C PHE A 344 -16.74 16.21 -8.58
N LYS A 345 -16.16 17.38 -8.30
CA LYS A 345 -15.73 18.34 -9.32
C LYS A 345 -14.21 18.48 -9.25
N ALA A 346 -13.52 17.96 -10.27
CA ALA A 346 -12.07 18.09 -10.38
C ALA A 346 -11.67 19.58 -10.46
N SER A 347 -10.54 19.92 -9.84
CA SER A 347 -9.93 21.24 -10.05
C SER A 347 -9.36 21.30 -11.48
N LYS A 348 -9.54 22.44 -12.14
CA LYS A 348 -8.98 22.69 -13.48
C LYS A 348 -7.50 22.99 -13.40
#